data_AF-A0A9D8MXH4-F1
#
_entry.id   AF-A0A9D8MXH4-F1
#
_cell.length_a   1.000
_cell.length_b   1.000
_cell.length_c   1.000
_cell.angle_alpha   90.00
_cell.angle_beta   90.00
_cell.angle_gamma   90.00
#
_symmetry.space_group_name_H-M   'P 1'
#
loop_
_entity.id
_entity.type
_entity.pdbx_description
1 polymer ?
#
loop_
_entity_poly.entity_id
_entity_poly.type
_entity_poly.pdbx_seq_one_letter_code
_entity_poly.pdbx_strand_id
1 'polypeptide(L)'
;MSSGTLPLAEAARLQQAPSFDLMLKPVGPRCNLGCSYCYYIGKAALYGGRQQRMSTEVLETAVRSYLDATEAPEPLFVWHGGEPLLAGMDFFGRAIEFQRRYSGGRRIRNAIQTNGTLLTPEWASFLRENRFLVGISIDGPKDLHERYRGPCFSKVMEGLKLLQDNGVEFNTLTTVNRASEGRGKEVYGFLKEAGSRYMQFLPVVEYLSPESRRPAAWSVSAEGFGRFMTDIFDDWVRHDVGSCFVQLFDSTLAAWCGQNAAVCTLGRSCQPTAVVEHNGDVYACDHCVSPSSKLGSVLQEPLKEMMARDDVTRFALGKYASLPQRCMRCGYLPACHGECPRHRDPETGISALCGGYRLFFDHTARAFDRMRDLLMQGRAPGKIMLDFP
;
A
#
# COMPACT_ATOMS: atom_id res chain seq x y z
N MET A 1 10.67 21.21 -28.71
CA MET A 1 11.48 20.58 -27.66
C MET A 1 11.38 21.46 -26.43
N SER A 2 10.47 21.17 -25.49
CA SER A 2 10.48 21.87 -24.20
C SER A 2 11.24 20.98 -23.22
N SER A 3 12.32 21.52 -22.68
CA SER A 3 13.20 20.82 -21.75
C SER A 3 12.40 20.38 -20.52
N GLY A 4 12.40 19.08 -20.26
CA GLY A 4 11.78 18.46 -19.08
C GLY A 4 12.56 18.73 -17.79
N THR A 5 12.73 20.00 -17.44
CA THR A 5 13.42 20.42 -16.21
C THR A 5 12.38 20.99 -15.24
N LEU A 6 12.21 20.34 -14.09
CA LEU A 6 11.39 20.84 -12.99
C LEU A 6 11.91 22.22 -12.55
N PRO A 7 11.06 23.25 -12.43
CA PRO A 7 11.44 24.55 -11.89
C PRO A 7 12.07 24.41 -10.50
N LEU A 8 13.10 25.23 -10.21
CA LEU A 8 13.84 25.19 -8.94
C LEU A 8 12.92 25.37 -7.72
N ALA A 9 11.89 26.22 -7.81
CA ALA A 9 10.90 26.41 -6.75
C ALA A 9 10.04 25.16 -6.50
N GLU A 10 9.83 24.33 -7.52
CA GLU A 10 9.07 23.09 -7.44
C GLU A 10 9.95 21.94 -6.92
N ALA A 11 11.22 21.90 -7.33
CA ALA A 11 12.24 21.04 -6.72
C ALA A 11 12.45 21.38 -5.22
N ALA A 12 12.45 22.67 -4.86
CA ALA A 12 12.60 23.12 -3.48
C ALA A 12 11.39 22.76 -2.58
N ARG A 13 10.17 22.75 -3.12
CA ARG A 13 8.98 22.25 -2.38
C ARG A 13 9.02 20.74 -2.15
N LEU A 14 9.66 19.99 -3.05
CA LEU A 14 9.92 18.55 -2.91
C LEU A 14 11.16 18.27 -2.03
N GLN A 15 11.96 19.29 -1.71
CA GLN A 15 13.15 19.25 -0.83
C GLN A 15 12.86 19.61 0.63
N GLN A 16 11.59 19.76 1.05
CA GLN A 16 11.30 19.75 2.51
C GLN A 16 11.87 18.45 3.08
N ALA A 17 12.56 18.54 4.23
CA ALA A 17 13.26 17.41 4.85
C ALA A 17 12.41 16.14 4.71
N PRO A 18 12.93 15.05 4.10
CA PRO A 18 12.06 13.99 3.65
C PRO A 18 11.35 13.38 4.85
N SER A 19 10.06 13.68 5.00
CA SER A 19 9.17 12.88 5.84
C SER A 19 8.97 11.58 5.09
N PHE A 20 9.84 10.60 5.35
CA PHE A 20 9.66 9.25 4.84
C PHE A 20 9.01 8.39 5.91
N ASP A 21 8.24 7.40 5.48
CA ASP A 21 7.74 6.36 6.37
C ASP A 21 8.78 5.23 6.49
N LEU A 22 8.75 4.50 7.61
CA LEU A 22 9.55 3.31 7.80
C LEU A 22 8.70 2.06 7.60
N MET A 23 9.16 1.18 6.71
CA MET A 23 8.62 -0.18 6.57
C MET A 23 9.68 -1.21 6.95
N LEU A 24 9.43 -1.96 8.01
CA LEU A 24 10.29 -3.03 8.50
C LEU A 24 9.77 -4.37 8.00
N LYS A 25 10.71 -5.27 7.65
CA LYS A 25 10.40 -6.66 7.28
C LYS A 25 11.07 -7.65 8.22
N PRO A 26 10.44 -7.94 9.37
CA PRO A 26 11.06 -8.67 10.47
C PRO A 26 11.59 -10.06 10.10
N VAL A 27 10.97 -10.73 9.13
CA VAL A 27 11.36 -12.08 8.70
C VAL A 27 11.70 -12.15 7.21
N GLY A 28 11.97 -11.00 6.60
CA GLY A 28 12.25 -10.90 5.17
C GLY A 28 11.15 -11.57 4.35
N PRO A 29 11.47 -12.31 3.27
CA PRO A 29 10.48 -12.94 2.39
C PRO A 29 9.78 -14.18 2.96
N ARG A 30 10.11 -14.59 4.20
CA ARG A 30 9.53 -15.80 4.81
C ARG A 30 8.04 -15.60 5.08
N CYS A 31 7.24 -16.59 4.67
CA CYS A 31 5.79 -16.63 4.86
C CYS A 31 5.35 -18.07 5.09
N ASN A 32 4.27 -18.27 5.84
CA ASN A 32 3.64 -19.57 6.05
C ASN A 32 2.61 -19.93 4.97
N LEU A 33 2.39 -19.05 3.99
CA LEU A 33 1.56 -19.27 2.81
C LEU A 33 2.41 -19.17 1.53
N GLY A 34 1.96 -19.84 0.47
CA GLY A 34 2.59 -19.82 -0.86
C GLY A 34 1.70 -19.19 -1.92
N CYS A 35 1.31 -17.91 -1.73
CA CYS A 35 0.32 -17.29 -2.62
C CYS A 35 0.87 -17.16 -4.06
N SER A 36 0.12 -17.60 -5.07
CA SER A 36 0.61 -17.68 -6.46
C SER A 36 1.01 -16.32 -7.04
N TYR A 37 0.29 -15.26 -6.71
CA TYR A 37 0.58 -13.91 -7.19
C TYR A 37 1.60 -13.15 -6.34
N CYS A 38 2.14 -13.75 -5.26
CA CYS A 38 3.00 -13.02 -4.34
C CYS A 38 4.35 -12.71 -4.97
N TYR A 39 4.59 -11.42 -5.28
CA TYR A 39 5.88 -10.97 -5.80
C TYR A 39 7.01 -11.01 -4.76
N TYR A 40 6.70 -11.18 -3.48
CA TYR A 40 7.67 -10.95 -2.40
C TYR A 40 8.40 -12.22 -1.95
N ILE A 41 7.73 -13.37 -1.85
CA ILE A 41 8.33 -14.63 -1.37
C ILE A 41 9.53 -15.05 -2.23
N GLY A 42 9.48 -14.84 -3.55
CA GLY A 42 10.58 -15.14 -4.48
C GLY A 42 11.88 -14.38 -4.17
N LYS A 43 11.82 -13.26 -3.43
CA LYS A 43 13.01 -12.50 -3.02
C LYS A 43 13.88 -13.26 -2.01
N ALA A 44 13.45 -14.42 -1.50
CA ALA A 44 14.28 -15.31 -0.69
C ALA A 44 15.60 -15.68 -1.38
N ALA A 45 15.61 -15.76 -2.71
CA ALA A 45 16.80 -16.00 -3.51
C ALA A 45 17.90 -14.92 -3.33
N LEU A 46 17.54 -13.69 -2.96
CA LEU A 46 18.48 -12.59 -2.75
C LEU A 46 19.33 -12.77 -1.48
N TYR A 47 18.84 -13.51 -0.48
CA TYR A 47 19.42 -13.55 0.87
C TYR A 47 20.03 -14.91 1.23
N GLY A 48 20.01 -15.87 0.29
CA GLY A 48 20.65 -17.18 0.47
C GLY A 48 20.12 -18.02 1.64
N GLY A 49 18.97 -17.65 2.23
CA GLY A 49 18.25 -18.40 3.26
C GLY A 49 18.91 -18.49 4.65
N ARG A 50 20.04 -17.81 4.89
CA ARG A 50 20.86 -17.98 6.13
C ARG A 50 20.34 -17.23 7.35
N GLN A 51 19.79 -16.03 7.18
CA GLN A 51 19.21 -15.24 8.25
C GLN A 51 17.70 -15.17 8.03
N GLN A 52 16.92 -15.73 8.96
CA GLN A 52 15.46 -15.85 8.78
C GLN A 52 14.65 -14.79 9.52
N ARG A 53 15.31 -14.01 10.39
CA ARG A 53 14.69 -13.04 11.29
C ARG A 53 15.66 -11.90 11.58
N MET A 54 15.10 -10.70 11.66
CA MET A 54 15.79 -9.47 12.04
C MET A 54 16.38 -9.61 13.44
N SER A 55 17.68 -9.32 13.58
CA SER A 55 18.36 -9.36 14.87
C SER A 55 17.92 -8.19 15.74
N THR A 56 18.10 -8.32 17.06
CA THR A 56 17.84 -7.22 18.00
C THR A 56 18.66 -5.98 17.67
N GLU A 57 19.90 -6.15 17.22
CA GLU A 57 20.79 -5.05 16.80
C GLU A 57 20.24 -4.29 15.58
N VAL A 58 19.82 -5.01 14.53
CA VAL A 58 19.20 -4.37 13.35
C VAL A 58 17.92 -3.65 13.74
N LEU A 59 17.07 -4.29 14.55
CA LEU A 59 15.81 -3.70 15.03
C LEU A 59 16.05 -2.42 15.82
N GLU A 60 16.93 -2.44 16.83
CA GLU A 60 17.24 -1.27 17.66
C GLU A 60 17.82 -0.14 16.82
N THR A 61 18.76 -0.46 15.93
CA THR A 61 19.41 0.52 15.05
C THR A 61 18.41 1.16 14.09
N ALA A 62 17.51 0.37 13.49
CA ALA A 62 16.49 0.90 12.59
C ALA A 62 15.47 1.78 13.31
N VAL A 63 15.02 1.36 14.50
CA VAL A 63 14.08 2.15 15.32
C VAL A 63 14.71 3.49 15.72
N ARG A 64 15.92 3.47 16.26
CA ARG A 64 16.64 4.69 16.64
C ARG A 64 16.88 5.59 15.42
N SER A 65 17.43 5.03 14.34
CA SER A 65 17.76 5.80 13.14
C SER A 65 16.54 6.45 12.49
N TYR A 66 15.38 5.79 12.49
CA TYR A 66 14.15 6.39 11.98
C TYR A 66 13.64 7.51 12.88
N LEU A 67 13.62 7.30 14.20
CA LEU A 67 13.14 8.31 15.14
C LEU A 67 14.06 9.54 15.19
N ASP A 68 15.36 9.38 14.96
CA ASP A 68 16.30 10.50 14.80
C ASP A 68 16.11 11.23 13.45
N ALA A 69 15.57 10.56 12.43
CA ALA A 69 15.39 11.11 11.09
C ALA A 69 14.06 11.83 10.89
N THR A 70 12.97 11.33 11.48
CA THR A 70 11.62 11.83 11.26
C THR A 70 11.26 12.97 12.21
N GLU A 71 10.64 14.01 11.68
CA GLU A 71 10.04 15.11 12.45
C GLU A 71 8.53 14.95 12.65
N ALA A 72 7.96 13.83 12.19
CA ALA A 72 6.53 13.57 12.33
C ALA A 72 6.11 13.62 13.82
N PRO A 73 5.00 14.29 14.16
CA PRO A 73 4.51 14.33 15.53
C PRO A 73 4.08 12.95 16.02
N GLU A 74 3.58 12.11 15.11
CA GLU A 74 3.25 10.72 15.34
C GLU A 74 3.98 9.81 14.33
N PRO A 75 5.24 9.41 14.59
CA PRO A 75 6.00 8.53 13.70
C PRO A 75 5.29 7.21 13.46
N LEU A 76 5.21 6.78 12.19
CA LEU A 76 4.54 5.56 11.77
C LEU A 76 5.55 4.46 11.44
N PHE A 77 5.41 3.33 12.13
CA PHE A 77 6.12 2.09 11.83
C PHE A 77 5.17 1.15 11.10
N VAL A 78 5.54 0.75 9.88
CA VAL A 78 4.82 -0.26 9.10
C VAL A 78 5.55 -1.58 9.19
N TRP A 79 4.89 -2.61 9.69
CA TRP A 79 5.40 -3.96 9.82
C TRP A 79 4.86 -4.81 8.67
N HIS A 80 5.76 -5.30 7.84
CA HIS A 80 5.43 -5.98 6.59
C HIS A 80 6.30 -7.23 6.39
N GLY A 81 6.08 -7.95 5.29
CA GLY A 81 6.97 -8.96 4.73
C GLY A 81 7.16 -10.26 5.52
N GLY A 82 7.35 -11.39 4.85
CA GLY A 82 6.29 -12.02 4.10
C GLY A 82 5.11 -12.11 5.05
N GLU A 83 5.21 -12.95 6.09
CA GLU A 83 4.30 -12.89 7.24
C GLU A 83 5.01 -12.36 8.50
N PRO A 84 4.77 -11.11 8.92
CA PRO A 84 5.49 -10.50 10.04
C PRO A 84 5.21 -11.16 11.40
N LEU A 85 4.05 -11.80 11.60
CA LEU A 85 3.76 -12.49 12.86
C LEU A 85 4.69 -13.69 13.12
N LEU A 86 5.37 -14.21 12.09
CA LEU A 86 6.43 -15.22 12.24
C LEU A 86 7.66 -14.71 13.00
N ALA A 87 7.78 -13.39 13.24
CA ALA A 87 8.83 -12.84 14.08
C ALA A 87 8.65 -13.21 15.55
N GLY A 88 7.42 -13.51 15.98
CA GLY A 88 7.09 -13.86 17.36
C GLY A 88 6.81 -12.63 18.25
N MET A 89 6.03 -12.81 19.31
CA MET A 89 5.67 -11.72 20.23
C MET A 89 6.88 -11.14 20.96
N ASP A 90 7.94 -11.93 21.20
CA ASP A 90 9.19 -11.46 21.80
C ASP A 90 9.86 -10.37 20.94
N PHE A 91 9.83 -10.54 19.61
CA PHE A 91 10.31 -9.52 18.67
C PHE A 91 9.57 -8.20 18.83
N PHE A 92 8.23 -8.24 18.80
CA PHE A 92 7.41 -7.04 18.88
C PHE A 92 7.45 -6.41 20.28
N GLY A 93 7.61 -7.20 21.34
CA GLY A 93 7.87 -6.69 22.68
C GLY A 93 9.14 -5.83 22.73
N ARG A 94 10.23 -6.30 22.10
CA ARG A 94 11.47 -5.53 21.95
C ARG A 94 11.30 -4.30 21.06
N ALA A 95 10.53 -4.40 19.98
CA ALA A 95 10.23 -3.26 19.12
C ALA A 95 9.52 -2.15 19.90
N ILE A 96 8.50 -2.49 20.68
CA ILE A 96 7.78 -1.54 21.54
C ILE A 96 8.71 -0.94 22.61
N GLU A 97 9.58 -1.74 23.23
CA GLU A 97 10.59 -1.25 24.19
C GLU A 97 11.48 -0.18 23.55
N PHE A 98 12.05 -0.45 22.37
CA PHE A 98 12.92 0.49 21.66
C PHE A 98 12.16 1.74 21.20
N GLN A 99 10.95 1.57 20.66
CA GLN A 99 10.10 2.71 20.28
C GLN A 99 9.85 3.63 21.47
N ARG A 100 9.50 3.08 22.64
CA ARG A 100 9.33 3.87 23.86
C ARG A 100 10.62 4.57 24.27
N ARG A 101 11.75 3.86 24.27
CA ARG A 101 13.08 4.38 24.63
C ARG A 101 13.51 5.55 23.75
N TYR A 102 13.31 5.48 22.43
CA TYR A 102 13.82 6.46 21.48
C TYR A 102 12.79 7.47 20.96
N SER A 103 11.51 7.33 21.32
CA SER A 103 10.45 8.22 20.85
C SER A 103 10.66 9.70 21.22
N GLY A 104 11.41 9.96 22.30
CA GLY A 104 11.50 11.29 22.88
C GLY A 104 10.16 11.80 23.41
N GLY A 105 9.27 10.88 23.83
CA GLY A 105 7.92 11.21 24.30
C GLY A 105 6.87 11.39 23.19
N ARG A 106 7.26 11.33 21.91
CA ARG A 106 6.31 11.33 20.79
C ARG A 106 5.43 10.09 20.81
N ARG A 107 4.17 10.24 20.42
CA ARG A 107 3.25 9.10 20.29
C ARG A 107 3.61 8.32 19.03
N ILE A 108 3.90 7.03 19.18
CA ILE A 108 4.23 6.15 18.05
C ILE A 108 2.96 5.50 17.50
N ARG A 109 2.86 5.42 16.18
CA ARG A 109 1.83 4.63 15.47
C ARG A 109 2.46 3.37 14.91
N ASN A 110 1.77 2.26 15.06
CA ASN A 110 2.16 0.98 14.49
C ASN A 110 1.06 0.49 13.55
N ALA A 111 1.43 0.07 12.34
CA ALA A 111 0.54 -0.62 11.42
C ALA A 111 1.20 -1.95 11.03
N ILE A 112 0.46 -3.05 11.06
CA ILE A 112 0.97 -4.38 10.68
C ILE A 112 0.12 -4.96 9.57
N GLN A 113 0.75 -5.50 8.52
CA GLN A 113 0.05 -6.21 7.47
C GLN A 113 0.28 -7.71 7.63
N THR A 114 -0.79 -8.48 7.81
CA THR A 114 -0.73 -9.92 8.06
C THR A 114 -1.69 -10.68 7.13
N ASN A 115 -1.35 -11.94 6.85
CA ASN A 115 -2.27 -12.88 6.24
C ASN A 115 -3.35 -13.38 7.21
N GLY A 116 -3.24 -13.07 8.51
CA GLY A 116 -4.26 -13.35 9.53
C GLY A 116 -4.26 -14.77 10.09
N THR A 117 -3.55 -15.71 9.47
CA THR A 117 -3.60 -17.15 9.83
C THR A 117 -2.87 -17.51 11.13
N LEU A 118 -2.08 -16.57 11.67
CA LEU A 118 -1.31 -16.74 12.92
C LEU A 118 -1.88 -15.91 14.08
N LEU A 119 -3.03 -15.26 13.89
CA LEU A 119 -3.68 -14.50 14.94
C LEU A 119 -4.23 -15.46 16.01
N THR A 120 -3.88 -15.17 17.25
CA THR A 120 -4.35 -15.85 18.46
C THR A 120 -4.94 -14.81 19.42
N PRO A 121 -5.64 -15.22 20.49
CA PRO A 121 -6.11 -14.30 21.52
C PRO A 121 -4.98 -13.43 22.11
N GLU A 122 -3.78 -14.00 22.30
CA GLU A 122 -2.61 -13.29 22.83
C GLU A 122 -2.14 -12.21 21.85
N TRP A 123 -2.10 -12.52 20.55
CA TRP A 123 -1.81 -11.52 19.52
C TRP A 123 -2.85 -10.41 19.50
N ALA A 124 -4.14 -10.76 19.56
CA ALA A 124 -5.21 -9.77 19.56
C ALA A 124 -5.10 -8.81 20.76
N SER A 125 -4.81 -9.33 21.96
CA SER A 125 -4.55 -8.51 23.17
C SER A 125 -3.34 -7.61 22.97
N PHE A 126 -2.21 -8.17 22.50
CA PHE A 126 -0.98 -7.41 22.26
C PHE A 126 -1.20 -6.25 21.28
N LEU A 127 -1.87 -6.53 20.15
CA LEU A 127 -2.15 -5.53 19.12
C LEU A 127 -3.09 -4.44 19.65
N ARG A 128 -4.09 -4.81 20.45
CA ARG A 128 -5.04 -3.87 21.07
C ARG A 128 -4.37 -2.95 22.10
N GLU A 129 -3.56 -3.52 22.98
CA GLU A 129 -2.85 -2.80 24.05
C GLU A 129 -1.86 -1.80 23.47
N ASN A 130 -1.16 -2.18 22.40
CA ASN A 130 -0.18 -1.34 21.73
C ASN A 130 -0.75 -0.54 20.55
N ARG A 131 -2.09 -0.53 20.40
CA ARG A 131 -2.84 0.27 19.41
C ARG A 131 -2.32 0.11 17.98
N PHE A 132 -2.07 -1.14 17.58
CA PHE A 132 -1.74 -1.45 16.20
C PHE A 132 -2.97 -1.29 15.31
N LEU A 133 -2.78 -0.67 14.15
CA LEU A 133 -3.70 -0.80 13.03
C LEU A 133 -3.37 -2.08 12.25
N VAL A 134 -4.32 -2.99 12.12
CA VAL A 134 -4.09 -4.26 11.43
C VAL A 134 -4.61 -4.19 9.99
N GLY A 135 -3.72 -4.41 9.03
CA GLY A 135 -4.09 -4.73 7.65
C GLY A 135 -4.22 -6.24 7.48
N ILE A 136 -5.45 -6.76 7.41
CA ILE A 136 -5.68 -8.19 7.18
C ILE A 136 -5.88 -8.47 5.70
N SER A 137 -5.13 -9.43 5.18
CA SER A 137 -5.19 -9.80 3.77
C SER A 137 -6.33 -10.77 3.48
N ILE A 138 -7.34 -10.33 2.72
CA ILE A 138 -8.52 -11.14 2.37
C ILE A 138 -9.04 -10.71 1.00
N ASP A 139 -9.22 -11.66 0.07
CA ASP A 139 -9.49 -11.35 -1.35
C ASP A 139 -10.97 -11.48 -1.72
N GLY A 140 -11.85 -11.73 -0.74
CA GLY A 140 -13.28 -11.95 -0.94
C GLY A 140 -13.75 -13.30 -0.38
N PRO A 141 -14.89 -13.81 -0.88
CA PRO A 141 -15.43 -15.12 -0.52
C PRO A 141 -14.42 -16.26 -0.70
N LYS A 142 -14.69 -17.38 -0.04
CA LYS A 142 -13.76 -18.52 0.09
C LYS A 142 -13.15 -18.97 -1.25
N ASP A 143 -13.98 -19.10 -2.28
CA ASP A 143 -13.52 -19.57 -3.59
C ASP A 143 -12.54 -18.61 -4.25
N LEU A 144 -12.73 -17.29 -4.09
CA LEU A 144 -11.81 -16.26 -4.55
C LEU A 144 -10.53 -16.20 -3.71
N HIS A 145 -10.67 -16.22 -2.39
CA HIS A 145 -9.54 -16.12 -1.47
C HIS A 145 -8.59 -17.31 -1.63
N GLU A 146 -9.13 -18.53 -1.65
CA GLU A 146 -8.30 -19.75 -1.70
C GLU A 146 -7.74 -20.01 -3.11
N ARG A 147 -8.30 -19.39 -4.16
CA ARG A 147 -7.87 -19.58 -5.55
C ARG A 147 -6.37 -19.42 -5.74
N TYR A 148 -5.79 -18.40 -5.08
CA TYR A 148 -4.37 -18.09 -5.19
C TYR A 148 -3.64 -18.05 -3.85
N ARG A 149 -4.33 -18.06 -2.70
CA ARG A 149 -3.69 -18.11 -1.37
C ARG A 149 -3.58 -19.52 -0.77
N GLY A 150 -4.23 -20.50 -1.38
CA GLY A 150 -4.34 -21.86 -0.83
C GLY A 150 -5.44 -21.95 0.24
N PRO A 151 -5.59 -23.12 0.90
CA PRO A 151 -6.71 -23.41 1.80
C PRO A 151 -6.53 -22.75 3.19
N CYS A 152 -6.60 -21.42 3.23
CA CYS A 152 -6.40 -20.64 4.46
C CYS A 152 -7.63 -19.86 4.92
N PHE A 153 -8.74 -19.86 4.16
CA PHE A 153 -9.86 -18.95 4.40
C PHE A 153 -10.42 -19.05 5.82
N SER A 154 -10.68 -20.27 6.31
CA SER A 154 -11.23 -20.46 7.67
C SER A 154 -10.33 -19.85 8.75
N LYS A 155 -9.01 -20.03 8.65
CA LYS A 155 -8.04 -19.45 9.60
C LYS A 155 -8.01 -17.93 9.54
N VAL A 156 -8.13 -17.34 8.35
CA VAL A 156 -8.20 -15.88 8.19
C VAL A 156 -9.48 -15.33 8.82
N MET A 157 -10.62 -16.00 8.63
CA MET A 157 -11.89 -15.60 9.24
C MET A 157 -11.90 -15.75 10.77
N GLU A 158 -11.28 -16.80 11.31
CA GLU A 158 -11.04 -16.96 12.75
C GLU A 158 -10.16 -15.82 13.29
N GLY A 159 -9.06 -15.49 12.60
CA GLY A 159 -8.19 -14.37 12.95
C GLY A 159 -8.93 -13.03 12.92
N LEU A 160 -9.75 -12.78 11.90
CA LEU A 160 -10.59 -11.59 11.79
C LEU A 160 -11.56 -11.46 12.97
N LYS A 161 -12.21 -12.58 13.34
CA LYS A 161 -13.10 -12.62 14.51
C LYS A 161 -12.35 -12.27 15.79
N LEU A 162 -11.12 -12.77 15.98
CA LEU A 162 -10.30 -12.42 17.15
C LEU A 162 -10.00 -10.91 17.21
N LEU A 163 -9.72 -10.27 16.07
CA LEU A 163 -9.52 -8.82 16.02
C LEU A 163 -10.80 -8.07 16.45
N GLN A 164 -11.95 -8.50 15.94
CA GLN A 164 -13.25 -7.89 16.26
C GLN A 164 -13.63 -8.05 17.73
N ASP A 165 -13.54 -9.27 18.27
CA ASP A 165 -13.92 -9.58 19.65
C ASP A 165 -13.05 -8.81 20.67
N ASN A 166 -11.82 -8.45 20.29
CA ASN A 166 -10.89 -7.67 21.14
C ASN A 166 -10.87 -6.16 20.80
N GLY A 167 -11.71 -5.70 19.88
CA GLY A 167 -11.79 -4.30 19.47
C GLY A 167 -10.49 -3.75 18.87
N VAL A 168 -9.73 -4.59 18.14
CA VAL A 168 -8.56 -4.18 17.37
C VAL A 168 -9.02 -3.50 16.08
N GLU A 169 -8.51 -2.30 15.81
CA GLU A 169 -8.80 -1.60 14.56
C GLU A 169 -8.14 -2.31 13.38
N PHE A 170 -8.92 -2.56 12.32
CA PHE A 170 -8.42 -3.24 11.13
C PHE A 170 -8.94 -2.65 9.83
N ASN A 171 -8.14 -2.85 8.79
CA ASN A 171 -8.44 -2.62 7.39
C ASN A 171 -8.33 -3.94 6.63
N THR A 172 -9.05 -4.07 5.52
CA THR A 172 -8.89 -5.22 4.61
C THR A 172 -8.05 -4.86 3.39
N LEU A 173 -7.07 -5.72 3.08
CA LEU A 173 -6.26 -5.64 1.86
C LEU A 173 -6.67 -6.78 0.94
N THR A 174 -7.27 -6.42 -0.19
CA THR A 174 -7.86 -7.35 -1.15
C THR A 174 -7.11 -7.25 -2.46
N THR A 175 -6.54 -8.36 -2.92
CA THR A 175 -5.91 -8.38 -4.24
C THR A 175 -6.97 -8.53 -5.32
N VAL A 176 -7.00 -7.60 -6.28
CA VAL A 176 -7.83 -7.70 -7.48
C VAL A 176 -7.02 -8.42 -8.54
N ASN A 177 -7.46 -9.63 -8.86
CA ASN A 177 -6.77 -10.59 -9.72
C ASN A 177 -7.73 -11.13 -10.78
N ARG A 178 -7.22 -11.98 -11.69
CA ARG A 178 -8.00 -12.56 -12.78
C ARG A 178 -9.27 -13.28 -12.32
N ALA A 179 -9.26 -13.95 -11.17
CA ALA A 179 -10.41 -14.70 -10.67
C ALA A 179 -11.51 -13.79 -10.11
N SER A 180 -11.16 -12.59 -9.64
CA SER A 180 -12.09 -11.60 -9.11
C SER A 180 -12.72 -10.68 -10.16
N GLU A 181 -12.29 -10.74 -11.42
CA GLU A 181 -12.84 -9.89 -12.49
C GLU A 181 -14.37 -10.09 -12.62
N GLY A 182 -15.12 -8.99 -12.63
CA GLY A 182 -16.58 -9.00 -12.70
C GLY A 182 -17.30 -9.37 -11.39
N ARG A 183 -16.57 -9.48 -10.26
CA ARG A 183 -17.13 -9.81 -8.95
C ARG A 183 -16.96 -8.70 -7.91
N GLY A 184 -16.83 -7.44 -8.36
CA GLY A 184 -16.58 -6.29 -7.47
C GLY A 184 -17.64 -6.12 -6.39
N LYS A 185 -18.92 -6.12 -6.79
CA LYS A 185 -20.05 -6.00 -5.85
C LYS A 185 -20.08 -7.13 -4.81
N GLU A 186 -19.84 -8.37 -5.24
CA GLU A 186 -19.83 -9.53 -4.36
C GLU A 186 -18.70 -9.45 -3.34
N VAL A 187 -17.48 -9.12 -3.78
CA VAL A 187 -16.33 -8.95 -2.87
C VAL A 187 -16.59 -7.82 -1.90
N TYR A 188 -17.11 -6.68 -2.36
CA TYR A 188 -17.42 -5.55 -1.48
C TYR A 188 -18.49 -5.89 -0.43
N GLY A 189 -19.58 -6.54 -0.84
CA GLY A 189 -20.62 -7.02 0.08
C GLY A 189 -20.05 -7.96 1.14
N PHE A 190 -19.27 -8.96 0.71
CA PHE A 190 -18.59 -9.88 1.61
C PHE A 190 -17.69 -9.17 2.64
N LEU A 191 -16.88 -8.20 2.21
CA LEU A 191 -16.00 -7.46 3.11
C LEU A 191 -16.80 -6.63 4.13
N LYS A 192 -17.93 -6.03 3.71
CA LYS A 192 -18.84 -5.30 4.62
C LYS A 192 -19.45 -6.23 5.67
N GLU A 193 -19.92 -7.41 5.25
CA GLU A 193 -20.47 -8.45 6.11
C GLU A 193 -19.43 -8.99 7.09
N ALA A 194 -18.19 -9.14 6.64
CA ALA A 194 -17.03 -9.48 7.46
C ALA A 194 -16.61 -8.35 8.42
N GLY A 195 -17.33 -7.22 8.45
CA GLY A 195 -17.14 -6.11 9.38
C GLY A 195 -16.10 -5.07 8.94
N SER A 196 -15.57 -5.17 7.72
CA SER A 196 -14.62 -4.18 7.19
C SER A 196 -15.33 -2.86 6.88
N ARG A 197 -14.69 -1.75 7.26
CA ARG A 197 -15.10 -0.39 6.91
C ARG A 197 -14.02 0.39 6.18
N TYR A 198 -12.78 -0.10 6.20
CA TYR A 198 -11.63 0.51 5.54
C TYR A 198 -11.01 -0.52 4.60
N MET A 199 -11.11 -0.27 3.29
CA MET A 199 -10.84 -1.26 2.26
C MET A 199 -9.81 -0.78 1.26
N GLN A 200 -8.84 -1.64 0.96
CA GLN A 200 -7.82 -1.43 -0.04
C GLN A 200 -7.93 -2.53 -1.10
N PHE A 201 -8.08 -2.12 -2.36
CA PHE A 201 -8.15 -3.02 -3.51
C PHE A 201 -6.87 -2.86 -4.33
N LEU A 202 -6.02 -3.89 -4.30
CA LEU A 202 -4.67 -3.88 -4.84
C LEU A 202 -4.63 -4.67 -6.15
N PRO A 203 -4.46 -4.03 -7.32
CA PRO A 203 -4.43 -4.76 -8.58
C PRO A 203 -3.18 -5.63 -8.68
N VAL A 204 -3.37 -6.90 -9.05
CA VAL A 204 -2.27 -7.82 -9.33
C VAL A 204 -1.86 -7.67 -10.79
N VAL A 205 -0.68 -7.10 -11.02
CA VAL A 205 -0.08 -6.94 -12.36
C VAL A 205 1.32 -7.54 -12.35
N GLU A 206 1.39 -8.82 -12.66
CA GLU A 206 2.64 -9.58 -12.75
C GLU A 206 2.82 -10.14 -14.17
N TYR A 207 4.08 -10.38 -14.54
CA TYR A 207 4.47 -10.93 -15.85
C TYR A 207 5.25 -12.22 -15.64
N LEU A 208 5.12 -13.18 -16.58
CA LEU A 208 5.84 -14.45 -16.49
C LEU A 208 7.36 -14.29 -16.53
N SER A 209 7.83 -13.25 -17.23
CA SER A 209 9.19 -12.75 -17.13
C SER A 209 9.23 -11.27 -17.51
N PRO A 210 10.24 -10.50 -17.06
CA PRO A 210 10.41 -9.11 -17.47
C PRO A 210 10.50 -8.94 -18.99
N GLU A 211 11.05 -9.93 -19.70
CA GLU A 211 11.31 -9.90 -21.14
C GLU A 211 10.09 -10.28 -21.97
N SER A 212 9.32 -11.28 -21.50
CA SER A 212 8.22 -11.85 -22.28
C SER A 212 7.01 -10.93 -22.38
N ARG A 213 6.85 -9.99 -21.44
CA ARG A 213 5.68 -9.08 -21.30
C ARG A 213 4.33 -9.80 -21.31
N ARG A 214 4.33 -11.11 -21.15
CA ARG A 214 3.12 -11.93 -21.06
C ARG A 214 2.61 -11.83 -19.62
N PRO A 215 1.43 -11.27 -19.38
CA PRO A 215 0.85 -11.24 -18.05
C PRO A 215 0.76 -12.65 -17.48
N ALA A 216 1.10 -12.81 -16.22
CA ALA A 216 0.84 -14.05 -15.50
C ALA A 216 -0.66 -14.35 -15.48
N ALA A 217 -1.03 -15.63 -15.38
CA ALA A 217 -2.44 -16.06 -15.48
C ALA A 217 -3.33 -15.48 -14.36
N TRP A 218 -2.75 -15.05 -13.25
CA TRP A 218 -3.45 -14.40 -12.14
C TRP A 218 -3.56 -12.88 -12.29
N SER A 219 -2.86 -12.26 -13.23
CA SER A 219 -2.86 -10.81 -13.39
C SER A 219 -4.21 -10.29 -13.89
N VAL A 220 -4.70 -9.25 -13.24
CA VAL A 220 -5.96 -8.60 -13.63
C VAL A 220 -5.80 -7.88 -14.97
N SER A 221 -6.83 -7.94 -15.81
CA SER A 221 -6.90 -7.13 -17.02
C SER A 221 -7.22 -5.67 -16.67
N ALA A 222 -6.84 -4.73 -17.56
CA ALA A 222 -7.16 -3.32 -17.37
C ALA A 222 -8.68 -3.11 -17.22
N GLU A 223 -9.45 -3.67 -18.15
CA GLU A 223 -10.90 -3.60 -18.14
C GLU A 223 -11.51 -4.28 -16.91
N GLY A 224 -11.01 -5.46 -16.54
CA GLY A 224 -11.44 -6.20 -15.36
C GLY A 224 -11.26 -5.39 -14.07
N PHE A 225 -10.11 -4.73 -13.89
CA PHE A 225 -9.89 -3.84 -12.75
C PHE A 225 -10.84 -2.62 -12.77
N GLY A 226 -10.99 -1.96 -13.93
CA GLY A 226 -11.89 -0.80 -14.06
C GLY A 226 -13.35 -1.14 -13.74
N ARG A 227 -13.85 -2.26 -14.27
CA ARG A 227 -15.21 -2.75 -14.00
C ARG A 227 -15.37 -3.17 -12.54
N PHE A 228 -14.41 -3.90 -11.98
CA PHE A 228 -14.41 -4.29 -10.57
C PHE A 228 -14.55 -3.07 -9.65
N MET A 229 -13.74 -2.02 -9.86
CA MET A 229 -13.84 -0.80 -9.04
C MET A 229 -15.13 -0.01 -9.29
N THR A 230 -15.67 -0.06 -10.50
CA THR A 230 -16.96 0.56 -10.85
C THR A 230 -18.13 -0.13 -10.17
N ASP A 231 -18.15 -1.47 -10.15
CA ASP A 231 -19.19 -2.26 -9.46
C ASP A 231 -19.24 -1.91 -7.96
N ILE A 232 -18.07 -1.73 -7.34
CA ILE A 232 -17.95 -1.32 -5.94
C ILE A 232 -18.43 0.11 -5.76
N PHE A 233 -18.03 1.03 -6.64
CA PHE A 233 -18.41 2.43 -6.57
C PHE A 233 -19.93 2.60 -6.63
N ASP A 234 -20.58 1.87 -7.54
CA ASP A 234 -22.03 1.91 -7.71
C ASP A 234 -22.78 1.51 -6.43
N ASP A 235 -22.32 0.47 -5.73
CA ASP A 235 -22.94 0.09 -4.46
C ASP A 235 -22.61 1.10 -3.34
N TRP A 236 -21.35 1.53 -3.26
CA TRP A 236 -20.85 2.44 -2.22
C TRP A 236 -21.50 3.83 -2.30
N VAL A 237 -21.61 4.42 -3.49
CA VAL A 237 -22.08 5.81 -3.66
C VAL A 237 -23.55 5.98 -3.28
N ARG A 238 -24.32 4.89 -3.28
CA ARG A 238 -25.75 4.85 -2.93
C ARG A 238 -25.98 4.68 -1.42
N HIS A 239 -25.10 3.94 -0.74
CA HIS A 239 -25.41 3.43 0.60
C HIS A 239 -24.37 3.78 1.67
N ASP A 240 -23.12 4.02 1.29
CA ASP A 240 -21.98 3.87 2.22
C ASP A 240 -21.04 5.08 2.27
N VAL A 241 -21.38 6.19 1.61
CA VAL A 241 -20.51 7.39 1.61
C VAL A 241 -20.43 8.00 3.02
N GLY A 242 -19.26 7.88 3.64
CA GLY A 242 -18.98 8.35 4.99
C GLY A 242 -19.11 7.28 6.08
N SER A 243 -19.49 6.05 5.73
CA SER A 243 -19.52 4.90 6.65
C SER A 243 -18.55 3.79 6.24
N CYS A 244 -18.30 3.63 4.93
CA CYS A 244 -17.22 2.80 4.40
C CYS A 244 -16.25 3.65 3.58
N PHE A 245 -14.96 3.31 3.69
CA PHE A 245 -13.84 4.05 3.12
C PHE A 245 -13.07 3.12 2.18
N VAL A 246 -13.12 3.44 0.89
CA VAL A 246 -12.38 2.72 -0.15
C VAL A 246 -11.23 3.61 -0.58
N GLN A 247 -10.00 3.16 -0.34
CA GLN A 247 -8.79 3.98 -0.50
C GLN A 247 -8.67 4.63 -1.88
N LEU A 248 -9.07 3.93 -2.94
CA LEU A 248 -9.08 4.47 -4.30
C LEU A 248 -10.07 5.64 -4.44
N PHE A 249 -11.25 5.54 -3.83
CA PHE A 249 -12.28 6.57 -3.94
C PHE A 249 -11.90 7.81 -3.14
N ASP A 250 -11.39 7.63 -1.92
CA ASP A 250 -10.89 8.73 -1.09
C ASP A 250 -9.75 9.47 -1.81
N SER A 251 -8.80 8.73 -2.39
CA SER A 251 -7.69 9.32 -3.16
C SER A 251 -8.15 10.02 -4.44
N THR A 252 -9.18 9.48 -5.09
CA THR A 252 -9.77 10.10 -6.30
C THR A 252 -10.51 11.38 -5.95
N LEU A 253 -11.32 11.39 -4.89
CA LEU A 253 -12.02 12.59 -4.42
C LEU A 253 -11.03 13.69 -3.99
N ALA A 254 -9.94 13.33 -3.29
CA ALA A 254 -8.87 14.26 -2.95
C ALA A 254 -8.29 14.93 -4.21
N ALA A 255 -7.96 14.14 -5.24
CA ALA A 255 -7.48 14.68 -6.51
C ALA A 255 -8.51 15.57 -7.22
N TRP A 256 -9.80 15.21 -7.20
CA TRP A 256 -10.89 16.05 -7.72
C TRP A 256 -11.02 17.39 -7.00
N CYS A 257 -10.62 17.45 -5.72
CA CYS A 257 -10.56 18.67 -4.92
C CYS A 257 -9.22 19.42 -5.06
N GLY A 258 -8.35 19.02 -6.01
CA GLY A 258 -7.03 19.61 -6.21
C GLY A 258 -6.04 19.31 -5.08
N GLN A 259 -6.31 18.31 -4.24
CA GLN A 259 -5.43 17.84 -3.17
C GLN A 259 -4.56 16.68 -3.66
N ASN A 260 -3.44 16.45 -2.97
CA ASN A 260 -2.62 15.28 -3.25
C ASN A 260 -3.35 14.00 -2.86
N ALA A 261 -3.25 12.97 -3.71
CA ALA A 261 -3.73 11.63 -3.38
C ALA A 261 -2.97 11.07 -2.17
N ALA A 262 -3.69 10.33 -1.31
CA ALA A 262 -3.11 9.67 -0.15
C ALA A 262 -2.24 8.46 -0.52
N VAL A 263 -2.43 7.89 -1.72
CA VAL A 263 -1.66 6.73 -2.20
C VAL A 263 -0.59 7.12 -3.20
N CYS A 264 0.59 6.53 -3.07
CA CYS A 264 1.71 6.80 -3.96
C CYS A 264 1.44 6.43 -5.42
N THR A 265 0.53 5.47 -5.69
CA THR A 265 0.14 5.07 -7.05
C THR A 265 -0.54 6.18 -7.81
N LEU A 266 -1.31 7.03 -7.13
CA LEU A 266 -1.99 8.20 -7.72
C LEU A 266 -1.26 9.53 -7.42
N GLY A 267 -0.19 9.52 -6.62
CA GLY A 267 0.62 10.71 -6.38
C GLY A 267 1.44 11.16 -7.60
N ARG A 268 1.82 12.44 -7.68
CA ARG A 268 2.65 12.95 -8.79
C ARG A 268 4.04 12.33 -8.85
N SER A 269 4.66 12.09 -7.70
CA SER A 269 5.93 11.39 -7.54
C SER A 269 5.71 10.05 -6.84
N CYS A 270 6.69 9.14 -6.91
CA CYS A 270 6.74 8.08 -5.91
C CYS A 270 6.96 8.72 -4.52
N GLN A 271 6.50 8.05 -3.47
CA GLN A 271 6.76 8.41 -2.09
C GLN A 271 7.83 7.46 -1.54
N PRO A 272 9.10 7.91 -1.42
CA PRO A 272 10.14 7.09 -0.85
C PRO A 272 9.76 6.65 0.57
N THR A 273 9.78 5.35 0.80
CA THR A 273 9.61 4.72 2.11
C THR A 273 10.93 4.03 2.42
N ALA A 274 11.48 4.23 3.61
CA ALA A 274 12.65 3.47 4.04
C ALA A 274 12.21 2.03 4.29
N VAL A 275 12.49 1.13 3.36
CA VAL A 275 12.20 -0.29 3.50
C VAL A 275 13.44 -0.97 4.05
N VAL A 276 13.35 -1.46 5.29
CA VAL A 276 14.44 -2.15 5.98
C VAL A 276 14.14 -3.64 6.02
N GLU A 277 14.96 -4.42 5.31
CA GLU A 277 14.92 -5.87 5.29
C GLU A 277 15.50 -6.47 6.58
N HIS A 278 15.19 -7.73 6.83
CA HIS A 278 15.61 -8.47 8.03
C HIS A 278 17.14 -8.47 8.29
N ASN A 279 17.97 -8.35 7.26
CA ASN A 279 19.43 -8.25 7.39
C ASN A 279 19.93 -6.80 7.56
N GLY A 280 19.04 -5.82 7.59
CA GLY A 280 19.35 -4.39 7.70
C GLY A 280 19.52 -3.67 6.36
N ASP A 281 19.35 -4.35 5.22
CA ASP A 281 19.41 -3.70 3.90
C ASP A 281 18.27 -2.70 3.71
N VAL A 282 18.58 -1.56 3.10
CA VAL A 282 17.65 -0.44 2.94
C VAL A 282 17.33 -0.16 1.47
N TYR A 283 16.06 0.05 1.17
CA TYR A 283 15.52 0.39 -0.15
C TYR A 283 14.53 1.54 -0.05
N ALA A 284 14.26 2.23 -1.17
CA ALA A 284 13.31 3.35 -1.22
C ALA A 284 11.84 2.94 -1.47
N CYS A 285 11.58 1.66 -1.78
CA CYS A 285 10.24 1.15 -2.13
C CYS A 285 10.16 -0.37 -1.98
N ASP A 286 9.03 -0.88 -1.48
CA ASP A 286 8.83 -2.32 -1.25
C ASP A 286 8.80 -3.14 -2.55
N HIS A 287 8.32 -2.53 -3.62
CA HIS A 287 8.31 -3.14 -4.94
C HIS A 287 9.69 -3.18 -5.60
N CYS A 288 10.59 -2.25 -5.24
CA CYS A 288 11.92 -2.08 -5.82
C CYS A 288 12.98 -2.61 -4.84
N VAL A 289 12.94 -3.92 -4.56
CA VAL A 289 13.97 -4.62 -3.76
C VAL A 289 14.72 -5.54 -4.71
N SER A 290 15.88 -5.08 -5.15
CA SER A 290 16.83 -5.76 -6.02
C SER A 290 18.25 -5.31 -5.69
N PRO A 291 19.30 -6.06 -6.08
CA PRO A 291 20.68 -5.62 -5.86
C PRO A 291 20.98 -4.21 -6.41
N SER A 292 20.37 -3.84 -7.54
CA SER A 292 20.56 -2.54 -8.21
C SER A 292 19.83 -1.37 -7.55
N SER A 293 18.88 -1.62 -6.64
CA SER A 293 18.07 -0.60 -5.97
C SER A 293 18.37 -0.45 -4.48
N LYS A 294 19.36 -1.20 -3.98
CA LYS A 294 19.81 -1.14 -2.59
C LYS A 294 20.52 0.19 -2.31
N LEU A 295 20.04 0.93 -1.31
CA LEU A 295 20.64 2.19 -0.87
C LEU A 295 21.85 1.96 0.03
N GLY A 296 21.79 0.92 0.86
CA GLY A 296 22.83 0.62 1.85
C GLY A 296 22.33 -0.33 2.94
N SER A 297 22.92 -0.22 4.12
CA SER A 297 22.49 -0.95 5.32
C SER A 297 22.33 0.02 6.49
N VAL A 298 21.26 -0.15 7.26
CA VAL A 298 20.99 0.66 8.47
C VAL A 298 22.05 0.49 9.56
N LEU A 299 22.83 -0.60 9.51
CA LEU A 299 23.95 -0.84 10.42
C LEU A 299 25.20 -0.03 10.06
N GLN A 300 25.28 0.48 8.83
CA GLN A 300 26.47 1.17 8.32
C GLN A 300 26.26 2.67 8.21
N GLU A 301 25.02 3.10 7.95
CA GLU A 301 24.69 4.50 7.67
C GLU A 301 23.31 4.86 8.24
N PRO A 302 23.10 6.08 8.74
CA PRO A 302 21.79 6.54 9.18
C PRO A 302 20.77 6.58 8.03
N LEU A 303 19.50 6.22 8.33
CA LEU A 303 18.38 6.33 7.39
C LEU A 303 18.21 7.75 6.85
N LYS A 304 18.44 8.77 7.69
CA LYS A 304 18.37 10.18 7.27
C LYS A 304 19.29 10.49 6.10
N GLU A 305 20.52 9.97 6.14
CA GLU A 305 21.52 10.21 5.10
C GLU A 305 21.17 9.43 3.84
N MET A 306 20.86 8.13 3.95
CA MET A 306 20.44 7.32 2.81
C MET A 306 19.20 7.88 2.09
N MET A 307 18.19 8.32 2.84
CA MET A 307 16.93 8.81 2.28
C MET A 307 17.03 10.24 1.71
N ALA A 308 18.07 11.00 2.06
CA ALA A 308 18.31 12.35 1.55
C ALA A 308 19.12 12.38 0.24
N ARG A 309 19.54 11.23 -0.29
CA ARG A 309 20.39 11.15 -1.48
C ARG A 309 19.67 11.53 -2.77
N ASP A 310 20.47 11.98 -3.74
CA ASP A 310 19.99 12.37 -5.07
C ASP A 310 19.39 11.20 -5.86
N ASP A 311 19.84 9.97 -5.64
CA ASP A 311 19.30 8.78 -6.29
C ASP A 311 17.88 8.45 -5.78
N VAL A 312 17.60 8.61 -4.49
CA VAL A 312 16.25 8.52 -3.91
C VAL A 312 15.34 9.61 -4.46
N THR A 313 15.84 10.85 -4.54
CA THR A 313 15.10 11.96 -5.15
C THR A 313 14.81 11.70 -6.63
N ARG A 314 15.80 11.21 -7.39
CA ARG A 314 15.64 10.85 -8.80
C ARG A 314 14.67 9.70 -8.99
N PHE A 315 14.68 8.70 -8.10
CA PHE A 315 13.69 7.63 -8.07
C PHE A 315 12.27 8.19 -7.89
N ALA A 316 12.07 9.10 -6.94
CA ALA A 316 10.78 9.72 -6.67
C ALA A 316 10.23 10.50 -7.88
N LEU A 317 11.05 11.40 -8.42
CA LEU A 317 10.69 12.27 -9.54
C LEU A 317 10.61 11.54 -10.88
N GLY A 318 11.32 10.41 -10.99
CA GLY A 318 11.31 9.53 -12.15
C GLY A 318 9.90 9.09 -12.56
N LYS A 319 8.97 8.98 -11.60
CA LYS A 319 7.55 8.69 -11.88
C LYS A 319 6.93 9.69 -12.85
N TYR A 320 7.11 10.99 -12.60
CA TYR A 320 6.55 12.04 -13.45
C TYR A 320 7.42 12.26 -14.69
N ALA A 321 8.74 12.26 -14.52
CA ALA A 321 9.69 12.52 -15.60
C ALA A 321 9.64 11.48 -16.73
N SER A 322 9.24 10.24 -16.41
CA SER A 322 9.07 9.16 -17.39
C SER A 322 7.71 9.13 -18.08
N LEU A 323 6.82 10.10 -17.84
CA LEU A 323 5.48 10.08 -18.44
C LEU A 323 5.54 10.30 -19.96
N PRO A 324 4.89 9.42 -20.75
CA PRO A 324 4.81 9.62 -22.19
C PRO A 324 3.88 10.78 -22.54
N GLN A 325 4.05 11.36 -23.74
CA GLN A 325 3.23 12.47 -24.24
C GLN A 325 1.73 12.20 -24.19
N ARG A 326 1.32 10.94 -24.36
CA ARG A 326 -0.08 10.52 -24.23
C ARG A 326 -0.64 10.79 -22.82
N CYS A 327 0.14 10.50 -21.77
CA CYS A 327 -0.26 10.80 -20.38
C CYS A 327 -0.27 12.30 -20.12
N MET A 328 0.72 13.02 -20.64
CA MET A 328 0.84 14.48 -20.49
C MET A 328 -0.35 15.25 -21.08
N ARG A 329 -1.03 14.67 -22.08
CA ARG A 329 -2.22 15.24 -22.73
C ARG A 329 -3.54 14.67 -22.22
N CYS A 330 -3.49 13.72 -21.27
CA CYS A 330 -4.68 13.05 -20.75
C CYS A 330 -5.42 13.97 -19.76
N GLY A 331 -6.73 14.13 -19.93
CA GLY A 331 -7.56 14.92 -19.01
C GLY A 331 -7.56 14.41 -17.56
N TYR A 332 -7.29 13.12 -17.36
CA TYR A 332 -7.20 12.50 -16.03
C TYR A 332 -5.80 12.53 -15.40
N LEU A 333 -4.81 13.17 -16.04
CA LEU A 333 -3.46 13.29 -15.46
C LEU A 333 -3.45 13.82 -14.01
N PRO A 334 -4.26 14.84 -13.63
CA PRO A 334 -4.28 15.35 -12.26
C PRO A 334 -4.75 14.35 -11.19
N ALA A 335 -5.45 13.28 -11.58
CA ALA A 335 -5.91 12.23 -10.67
C ALA A 335 -5.13 10.92 -10.81
N CYS A 336 -4.57 10.66 -11.99
CA CYS A 336 -3.89 9.41 -12.30
C CYS A 336 -2.38 9.49 -12.08
N HIS A 337 -1.76 10.61 -12.50
CA HIS A 337 -0.30 10.79 -12.54
C HIS A 337 0.48 9.62 -13.18
N GLY A 338 -0.17 8.92 -14.12
CA GLY A 338 0.38 7.78 -14.85
C GLY A 338 0.59 6.51 -14.02
N GLU A 339 0.00 6.43 -12.82
CA GLU A 339 -0.03 5.21 -11.99
C GLU A 339 1.38 4.72 -11.57
N CYS A 340 1.50 3.61 -10.84
CA CYS A 340 2.75 3.02 -10.40
C CYS A 340 3.69 2.69 -11.58
N PRO A 341 4.97 3.14 -11.55
CA PRO A 341 5.95 2.76 -12.57
C PRO A 341 6.15 1.25 -12.75
N ARG A 342 5.92 0.43 -11.71
CA ARG A 342 6.01 -1.03 -11.79
C ARG A 342 5.03 -1.66 -12.78
N HIS A 343 3.87 -1.04 -12.97
CA HIS A 343 2.84 -1.55 -13.88
C HIS A 343 2.96 -0.93 -15.28
N ARG A 344 3.93 -0.05 -15.52
CA ARG A 344 4.15 0.57 -16.83
C ARG A 344 4.89 -0.38 -17.74
N ASP A 345 4.39 -0.48 -18.96
CA ASP A 345 5.12 -1.14 -20.02
C ASP A 345 6.44 -0.37 -20.30
N PRO A 346 7.61 -1.05 -20.30
CA PRO A 346 8.91 -0.37 -20.42
C PRO A 346 9.13 0.39 -21.73
N GLU A 347 8.44 0.03 -22.81
CA GLU A 347 8.59 0.70 -24.11
C GLU A 347 7.70 1.93 -24.22
N THR A 348 6.44 1.79 -23.85
CA THR A 348 5.44 2.84 -24.02
C THR A 348 5.37 3.80 -22.83
N GLY A 349 5.83 3.37 -21.65
CA GLY A 349 5.66 4.08 -20.39
C GLY A 349 4.20 4.17 -19.93
N ILE A 350 3.29 3.41 -20.54
CA ILE A 350 1.86 3.39 -20.21
C ILE A 350 1.58 2.26 -19.23
N SER A 351 0.84 2.56 -18.15
CA SER A 351 0.38 1.53 -17.21
C SER A 351 -0.50 0.50 -17.89
N ALA A 352 -0.28 -0.79 -17.59
CA ALA A 352 -1.15 -1.89 -18.00
C ALA A 352 -2.59 -1.71 -17.50
N LEU A 353 -2.82 -0.86 -16.50
CA LEU A 353 -4.14 -0.54 -15.94
C LEU A 353 -4.76 0.73 -16.53
N CYS A 354 -4.10 1.40 -17.48
CA CYS A 354 -4.53 2.70 -18.02
C CYS A 354 -6.00 2.68 -18.52
N GLY A 355 -6.39 1.63 -19.24
CA GLY A 355 -7.77 1.47 -19.70
C GLY A 355 -8.78 1.31 -18.55
N GLY A 356 -8.38 0.63 -17.48
CA GLY A 356 -9.21 0.41 -16.29
C GLY A 356 -9.44 1.66 -15.49
N TYR A 357 -8.37 2.41 -15.21
CA TYR A 357 -8.48 3.71 -14.55
C TYR A 357 -9.32 4.70 -15.36
N ARG A 358 -9.16 4.72 -16.68
CA ARG A 358 -9.99 5.57 -17.54
C ARG A 358 -11.46 5.19 -17.46
N LEU A 359 -11.79 3.90 -17.54
CA LEU A 359 -13.16 3.40 -17.38
C LEU A 359 -13.75 3.84 -16.04
N PHE A 360 -13.00 3.64 -14.95
CA PHE A 360 -13.41 4.04 -13.61
C PHE A 360 -13.62 5.56 -13.50
N PHE A 361 -12.68 6.38 -13.97
CA PHE A 361 -12.81 7.84 -13.90
C PHE A 361 -13.95 8.36 -14.78
N ASP A 362 -14.12 7.83 -16.00
CA ASP A 362 -15.22 8.19 -16.89
C ASP A 362 -16.58 7.88 -16.23
N HIS A 363 -16.70 6.73 -15.57
CA HIS A 363 -17.93 6.32 -14.89
C HIS A 363 -18.25 7.18 -13.65
N THR A 364 -17.23 7.52 -12.87
CA THR A 364 -17.40 8.15 -11.55
C THR A 364 -17.32 9.68 -11.57
N ALA A 365 -16.87 10.30 -12.67
CA ALA A 365 -16.59 11.74 -12.75
C ALA A 365 -17.73 12.63 -12.25
N ARG A 366 -18.97 12.37 -12.67
CA ARG A 366 -20.14 13.17 -12.26
C ARG A 366 -20.40 13.11 -10.76
N ALA A 367 -20.23 11.93 -10.17
CA ALA A 367 -20.43 11.76 -8.74
C ALA A 367 -19.31 12.47 -7.96
N PHE A 368 -18.06 12.40 -8.41
CA PHE A 368 -16.97 13.12 -7.78
C PHE A 368 -17.06 14.64 -7.96
N ASP A 369 -17.56 15.15 -9.10
CA ASP A 369 -17.87 16.57 -9.27
C ASP A 369 -18.89 17.03 -8.22
N ARG A 370 -19.95 16.24 -8.03
CA ARG A 370 -20.97 16.51 -7.02
C ARG A 370 -20.42 16.48 -5.60
N MET A 371 -19.60 15.49 -5.25
CA MET A 371 -18.95 15.41 -3.94
C MET A 371 -18.01 16.59 -3.70
N ARG A 372 -17.21 16.99 -4.70
CA ARG A 372 -16.35 18.18 -4.65
C ARG A 372 -17.19 19.43 -4.38
N ASP A 373 -18.27 19.63 -5.12
CA ASP A 373 -19.14 20.80 -4.97
C ASP A 373 -19.77 20.85 -3.57
N LEU A 374 -20.16 19.70 -3.01
CA LEU A 374 -20.63 19.61 -1.62
C LEU A 374 -19.54 20.03 -0.63
N LEU A 375 -18.30 19.53 -0.79
CA LEU A 375 -17.18 19.91 0.06
C LEU A 375 -16.84 21.40 -0.04
N MET A 376 -16.86 21.98 -1.24
CA MET A 376 -16.66 23.42 -1.45
C MET A 376 -17.75 24.27 -0.79
N GLN A 377 -18.95 23.72 -0.60
CA GLN A 377 -20.05 24.34 0.14
C GLN A 377 -19.99 24.08 1.65
N GLY A 378 -18.92 23.44 2.16
CA GLY A 378 -18.81 23.05 3.57
C GLY A 378 -19.78 21.94 3.99
N ARG A 379 -20.27 21.14 3.03
CA ARG A 379 -21.23 20.06 3.26
C ARG A 379 -20.54 18.70 3.16
N ALA A 380 -21.02 17.74 3.95
CA ALA A 380 -20.53 16.37 3.88
C ALA A 380 -20.78 15.75 2.48
N PRO A 381 -19.77 15.06 1.89
CA PRO A 381 -19.90 14.44 0.57
C PRO A 381 -20.96 13.33 0.55
N GLY A 382 -21.26 12.71 1.70
CA GLY A 382 -22.31 11.70 1.84
C GLY A 382 -23.72 12.17 1.48
N LYS A 383 -23.96 13.48 1.38
CA LYS A 383 -25.24 14.01 0.89
C LYS A 383 -25.52 13.64 -0.58
N ILE A 384 -24.52 13.17 -1.32
CA ILE A 384 -24.70 12.66 -2.68
C ILE A 384 -25.60 11.42 -2.75
N MET A 385 -25.72 10.63 -1.68
CA MET A 385 -26.60 9.45 -1.66
C MET A 385 -28.07 9.84 -1.96
N LEU A 386 -28.47 11.09 -1.69
CA LEU A 386 -29.79 11.63 -2.03
C LEU A 386 -30.02 11.78 -3.55
N ASP A 387 -28.93 11.86 -4.32
CA ASP A 387 -28.97 11.98 -5.78
C ASP A 387 -29.07 10.59 -6.46
N PHE A 388 -28.96 9.49 -5.69
CA PHE A 388 -29.05 8.10 -6.14
C PHE A 388 -30.03 7.29 -5.27
N PRO A 389 -31.35 7.40 -5.51
CA PRO A 389 -32.37 6.77 -4.68
C PRO A 389 -32.43 5.24 -4.80
#